data_AF-A0AAP0S5J3-F1
#
_entry.id   AF-A0AAP0S5J3-F1
#
_cell.length_a   1.000
_cell.length_b   1.000
_cell.length_c   1.000
_cell.angle_alpha   90.00
_cell.angle_beta   90.00
_cell.angle_gamma   90.00
#
_symmetry.space_group_name_H-M   'P 1'
#
loop_
_entity.id
_entity.type
_entity.pdbx_description
1 polymer ?
#
loop_
_entity_poly.entity_id
_entity_poly.type
_entity_poly.pdbx_seq_one_letter_code
_entity_poly.pdbx_strand_id
1 'polypeptide(L)'
;MGTKGGEIACGADFYVLPEGCIANILSLTTPPDACRLSLVSPIFRSAAESDDVWERFLPADYQAIVARSDGFSPAVIGSKKKLYLHHCDAPLLIDGGRKSFSLDKWSGKKCYMIAARSLTIIWGDTPDYWGWISLPESRFEEVAELRAVCWLEIRGKINTGMLSPETTYGAYLVCKYKSAYGLDYCTADVSVGILGCESFVQTVYLDPAAGERQPKKQRHVGVVSRRHRRRAFMLASQAAVPREGDGRKMPKERGDGWFEIELGEYVHKGGEDEELEMSLKEVKTLHWKGGLIVQGIEIRPKEGNP
;
A
#
# COMPACT_ATOMS: atom_id res chain seq x y z
N MET A 1 -61.11 -42.68 5.04
CA MET A 1 -60.65 -41.65 4.10
C MET A 1 -59.28 -41.19 4.54
N GLY A 2 -58.24 -41.76 3.94
CA GLY A 2 -56.87 -41.33 4.18
C GLY A 2 -56.24 -41.03 2.83
N THR A 3 -55.84 -39.79 2.60
CA THR A 3 -54.89 -39.44 1.54
C THR A 3 -54.22 -38.11 1.86
N LYS A 4 -52.98 -38.26 2.32
CA LYS A 4 -51.77 -37.60 1.80
C LYS A 4 -51.72 -36.07 1.85
N GLY A 5 -51.08 -35.57 2.91
CA GLY A 5 -50.26 -34.36 2.79
C GLY A 5 -49.05 -34.67 1.91
N GLY A 6 -48.94 -33.99 0.78
CA GLY A 6 -47.75 -34.01 -0.05
C GLY A 6 -46.74 -33.03 0.50
N GLU A 7 -45.67 -33.53 1.10
CA GLU A 7 -44.43 -32.78 1.23
C GLU A 7 -43.70 -32.81 -0.11
N ILE A 8 -43.65 -31.66 -0.79
CA ILE A 8 -42.71 -31.43 -1.88
C ILE A 8 -41.40 -30.97 -1.23
N ALA A 9 -40.58 -31.92 -0.78
CA ALA A 9 -39.18 -31.63 -0.47
C ALA A 9 -38.37 -31.81 -1.76
N CYS A 10 -38.29 -30.77 -2.58
CA CYS A 10 -37.35 -30.71 -3.69
C CYS A 10 -36.24 -29.70 -3.33
N GLY A 11 -35.49 -30.02 -2.27
CA GLY A 11 -34.19 -29.42 -2.01
C GLY A 11 -33.15 -30.39 -2.52
N ALA A 12 -32.52 -30.09 -3.66
CA ALA A 12 -31.35 -30.86 -4.10
C ALA A 12 -30.25 -30.68 -3.05
N ASP A 13 -29.86 -31.78 -2.42
CA ASP A 13 -28.84 -31.78 -1.38
C ASP A 13 -27.45 -31.60 -2.00
N PHE A 14 -26.66 -30.64 -1.49
CA PHE A 14 -25.31 -30.36 -1.98
C PHE A 14 -24.38 -31.58 -1.83
N TYR A 15 -24.70 -32.52 -0.94
CA TYR A 15 -23.95 -33.77 -0.77
C TYR A 15 -24.05 -34.73 -1.97
N VAL A 16 -24.95 -34.48 -2.92
CA VAL A 16 -25.09 -35.29 -4.15
C VAL A 16 -24.13 -34.84 -5.25
N LEU A 17 -23.52 -33.65 -5.13
CA LEU A 17 -22.60 -33.13 -6.14
C LEU A 17 -21.22 -33.82 -6.07
N PRO A 18 -20.64 -34.21 -7.21
CA PRO A 18 -19.25 -34.67 -7.27
C PRO A 18 -18.28 -33.61 -6.73
N GLU A 19 -17.16 -34.06 -6.15
CA GLU A 19 -16.13 -33.17 -5.59
C GLU A 19 -15.66 -32.11 -6.59
N GLY A 20 -15.47 -32.47 -7.86
CA GLY A 20 -15.07 -31.54 -8.91
C GLY A 20 -16.10 -30.43 -9.17
N CYS A 21 -17.40 -30.72 -9.02
CA CYS A 21 -18.44 -29.70 -9.12
C CYS A 21 -18.37 -28.72 -7.94
N ILE A 22 -18.13 -29.25 -6.73
CA ILE A 22 -17.95 -28.43 -5.52
C ILE A 22 -16.69 -27.58 -5.67
N ALA A 23 -15.56 -28.15 -6.10
CA ALA A 23 -14.32 -27.42 -6.36
C ALA A 23 -14.53 -26.29 -7.38
N ASN A 24 -15.23 -26.56 -8.48
CA ASN A 24 -15.57 -25.53 -9.46
C ASN A 24 -16.40 -24.40 -8.85
N ILE A 25 -17.40 -24.71 -8.01
CA ILE A 25 -18.17 -23.68 -7.28
C ILE A 25 -17.26 -22.88 -6.35
N LEU A 26 -16.44 -23.55 -5.54
CA LEU A 26 -15.52 -22.89 -4.59
C LEU A 26 -14.55 -21.95 -5.30
N SER A 27 -14.06 -22.34 -6.47
CA SER A 27 -13.14 -21.52 -7.26
C SER A 27 -13.74 -20.23 -7.84
N LEU A 28 -15.06 -20.07 -7.78
CA LEU A 28 -15.78 -18.85 -8.14
C LEU A 28 -16.11 -17.96 -6.93
N THR A 29 -15.70 -18.39 -5.73
CA THR A 29 -15.86 -17.62 -4.48
C THR A 29 -14.57 -16.86 -4.15
N THR A 30 -14.47 -16.32 -2.93
CA THR A 30 -13.21 -15.74 -2.43
C THR A 30 -12.36 -16.80 -1.72
N PRO A 31 -11.02 -16.64 -1.65
CA PRO A 31 -10.16 -17.55 -0.88
C PRO A 31 -10.61 -17.73 0.59
N PRO A 32 -11.02 -16.68 1.33
CA PRO A 32 -11.62 -16.82 2.65
C PRO A 32 -12.90 -17.67 2.67
N ASP A 33 -13.78 -17.52 1.68
CA ASP A 33 -15.02 -18.29 1.61
C ASP A 33 -14.75 -19.76 1.31
N ALA A 34 -13.82 -20.07 0.41
CA ALA A 34 -13.35 -21.43 0.19
C ALA A 34 -12.81 -22.06 1.49
N CYS A 35 -12.05 -21.31 2.28
CA CYS A 35 -11.55 -21.76 3.58
C CYS A 35 -12.69 -21.98 4.59
N ARG A 36 -13.69 -21.09 4.65
CA ARG A 36 -14.86 -21.24 5.53
C ARG A 36 -15.71 -22.46 5.14
N LEU A 37 -15.96 -22.63 3.84
CA LEU A 37 -16.75 -23.74 3.30
C LEU A 37 -16.07 -25.09 3.51
N SER A 38 -14.73 -25.13 3.59
CA SER A 38 -13.97 -26.35 3.93
C SER A 38 -14.36 -26.98 5.29
N LEU A 39 -15.00 -26.20 6.18
CA LEU A 39 -15.43 -26.64 7.50
C LEU A 39 -16.80 -27.32 7.49
N VAL A 40 -17.57 -27.20 6.40
CA VAL A 40 -18.96 -27.68 6.31
C VAL A 40 -19.01 -29.21 6.29
N SER A 41 -18.14 -29.87 5.53
CA SER A 41 -18.11 -31.33 5.42
C SER A 41 -16.77 -31.83 4.84
N PRO A 42 -16.48 -33.16 4.92
CA PRO A 42 -15.25 -33.71 4.36
C PRO A 42 -15.08 -33.50 2.86
N ILE A 43 -16.17 -33.58 2.08
CA ILE A 43 -16.11 -33.37 0.62
C ILE A 43 -15.80 -31.90 0.27
N PHE A 44 -16.36 -30.95 1.01
CA PHE A 44 -16.03 -29.54 0.87
C PHE A 44 -14.59 -29.25 1.30
N ARG A 45 -14.10 -29.93 2.35
CA ARG A 45 -12.69 -29.83 2.74
C ARG A 45 -11.76 -30.28 1.63
N SER A 46 -12.00 -31.46 1.06
CA SER A 46 -11.20 -32.00 -0.03
C SER A 46 -11.22 -31.06 -1.25
N ALA A 47 -12.42 -30.63 -1.66
CA ALA A 47 -12.59 -29.69 -2.76
C ALA A 47 -11.87 -28.35 -2.52
N ALA A 48 -11.91 -27.79 -1.31
CA ALA A 48 -11.27 -26.52 -0.96
C ALA A 48 -9.74 -26.59 -0.91
N GLU A 49 -9.15 -27.78 -0.79
CA GLU A 49 -7.70 -27.99 -0.85
C GLU A 49 -7.20 -28.26 -2.28
N SER A 50 -8.10 -28.41 -3.26
CA SER A 50 -7.73 -28.72 -4.65
C SER A 50 -6.96 -27.59 -5.33
N ASP A 51 -5.88 -27.93 -6.02
CA ASP A 51 -5.08 -26.99 -6.81
C ASP A 51 -5.90 -26.33 -7.94
N ASP A 52 -6.98 -26.95 -8.43
CA ASP A 52 -7.87 -26.32 -9.42
C ASP A 52 -8.59 -25.09 -8.85
N VAL A 53 -8.89 -25.11 -7.54
CA VAL A 53 -9.48 -23.97 -6.84
C VAL A 53 -8.46 -22.85 -6.70
N TRP A 54 -7.27 -23.18 -6.22
CA TRP A 54 -6.24 -22.19 -5.94
C TRP A 54 -5.57 -21.63 -7.19
N GLU A 55 -5.59 -22.36 -8.32
CA GLU A 55 -5.17 -21.82 -9.62
C GLU A 55 -6.04 -20.62 -10.04
N ARG A 56 -7.35 -20.66 -9.76
CA ARG A 56 -8.26 -19.54 -10.07
C ARG A 56 -8.12 -18.36 -9.14
N PHE A 57 -7.62 -18.57 -7.92
CA PHE A 57 -7.34 -17.50 -6.96
C PHE A 57 -6.00 -16.83 -7.21
N LEU A 58 -5.07 -17.49 -7.89
CA LEU A 58 -3.83 -16.89 -8.34
C LEU A 58 -4.08 -15.98 -9.56
N PRO A 59 -3.38 -14.85 -9.70
CA PRO A 59 -3.46 -14.04 -10.92
C PRO A 59 -3.02 -14.85 -12.14
N ALA A 60 -3.72 -14.74 -13.27
CA ALA A 60 -3.42 -15.55 -14.47
C ALA A 60 -1.96 -15.48 -14.96
N ASP A 61 -1.27 -14.37 -14.69
CA ASP A 61 0.12 -14.11 -15.05
C ASP A 61 1.12 -14.35 -13.90
N TYR A 62 0.72 -15.02 -12.81
CA TYR A 62 1.59 -15.24 -11.64
C TYR A 62 2.92 -15.91 -12.01
N GLN A 63 2.91 -16.84 -12.97
CA GLN A 63 4.12 -17.53 -13.43
C GLN A 63 5.11 -16.56 -14.08
N ALA A 64 4.61 -15.62 -14.88
CA ALA A 64 5.42 -14.58 -15.51
C ALA A 64 5.97 -13.59 -14.48
N ILE A 65 5.19 -13.27 -13.43
CA ILE A 65 5.65 -12.43 -12.32
C ILE A 65 6.77 -13.13 -11.54
N VAL A 66 6.57 -14.41 -11.21
CA VAL A 66 7.57 -15.22 -10.51
C VAL A 66 8.87 -15.34 -11.30
N ALA A 67 8.80 -15.50 -12.62
CA ALA A 67 9.98 -15.58 -13.48
C ALA A 67 10.85 -14.31 -13.45
N ARG A 68 10.33 -13.18 -12.95
CA ARG A 68 11.08 -11.91 -12.76
C ARG A 68 11.80 -11.83 -11.41
N SER A 69 11.69 -12.85 -10.57
CA SER A 69 12.36 -12.93 -9.28
C SER A 69 13.62 -13.77 -9.35
N ASP A 70 14.69 -13.29 -8.73
CA ASP A 70 15.93 -14.03 -8.58
C ASP A 70 15.82 -14.96 -7.36
N GLY A 71 15.95 -16.28 -7.58
CA GLY A 71 16.07 -17.25 -6.50
C GLY A 71 14.78 -17.83 -5.93
N PHE A 72 13.61 -17.46 -6.46
CA PHE A 72 12.34 -18.10 -6.09
C PHE A 72 11.94 -19.20 -7.08
N SER A 73 11.69 -20.41 -6.58
CA SER A 73 11.19 -21.53 -7.38
C SER A 73 9.84 -22.01 -6.84
N PRO A 74 8.74 -21.87 -7.60
CA PRO A 74 7.43 -22.40 -7.23
C PRO A 74 7.42 -23.90 -6.96
N ALA A 75 8.33 -24.66 -7.59
CA ALA A 75 8.40 -26.11 -7.45
C ALA A 75 8.74 -26.56 -6.02
N VAL A 76 9.34 -25.69 -5.20
CA VAL A 76 9.59 -25.95 -3.77
C VAL A 76 8.28 -25.90 -2.97
N ILE A 77 7.28 -25.19 -3.48
CA ILE A 77 5.99 -25.00 -2.83
C ILE A 77 5.00 -26.05 -3.36
N GLY A 78 4.91 -27.16 -2.65
CA GLY A 78 4.20 -28.37 -3.12
C GLY A 78 2.67 -28.27 -3.29
N SER A 79 2.04 -27.11 -3.18
CA SER A 79 0.63 -26.89 -3.58
C SER A 79 0.36 -25.42 -3.90
N LYS A 80 -0.64 -25.14 -4.73
CA LYS A 80 -1.02 -23.77 -5.13
C LYS A 80 -1.62 -22.98 -3.98
N LYS A 81 -2.29 -23.65 -3.05
CA LYS A 81 -2.71 -23.03 -1.79
C LYS A 81 -1.53 -22.48 -1.00
N LYS A 82 -0.48 -23.29 -0.82
CA LYS A 82 0.73 -22.85 -0.12
C LYS A 82 1.42 -21.73 -0.88
N LEU A 83 1.41 -21.76 -2.21
CA LEU A 83 1.97 -20.71 -3.06
C LEU A 83 1.22 -19.39 -2.87
N TYR A 84 -0.11 -19.43 -2.89
CA TYR A 84 -0.96 -18.27 -2.63
C TYR A 84 -0.66 -17.67 -1.25
N LEU A 85 -0.69 -18.48 -0.19
CA LEU A 85 -0.43 -18.02 1.18
C LEU A 85 0.99 -17.45 1.32
N HIS A 86 1.98 -18.09 0.70
CA HIS A 86 3.35 -17.58 0.67
C HIS A 86 3.42 -16.20 0.02
N HIS A 87 2.74 -15.99 -1.11
CA HIS A 87 2.68 -14.67 -1.76
C HIS A 87 1.89 -13.62 -0.97
N CYS A 88 1.00 -14.01 -0.04
CA CYS A 88 0.38 -13.08 0.89
C CYS A 88 1.33 -12.64 2.00
N ASP A 89 2.08 -13.58 2.58
CA ASP A 89 2.85 -13.36 3.81
C ASP A 89 4.29 -12.89 3.53
N ALA A 90 4.88 -13.27 2.39
CA ALA A 90 6.26 -12.98 2.02
C ALA A 90 6.33 -12.28 0.66
N PRO A 91 6.45 -10.94 0.63
CA PRO A 91 6.57 -10.19 -0.62
C PRO A 91 7.79 -10.63 -1.43
N LEU A 92 7.55 -10.99 -2.69
CA LEU A 92 8.54 -11.44 -3.64
C LEU A 92 9.25 -10.25 -4.28
N LEU A 93 10.58 -10.19 -4.18
CA LEU A 93 11.36 -9.18 -4.89
C LEU A 93 11.47 -9.54 -6.37
N ILE A 94 11.16 -8.58 -7.23
CA ILE A 94 11.17 -8.70 -8.70
C ILE A 94 11.94 -7.55 -9.33
N ASP A 95 12.33 -7.72 -10.60
CA ASP A 95 13.06 -6.73 -11.40
C ASP A 95 14.40 -6.30 -10.78
N GLY A 96 15.15 -7.26 -10.22
CA GLY A 96 16.41 -6.99 -9.52
C GLY A 96 16.20 -6.20 -8.22
N GLY A 97 15.15 -6.52 -7.46
CA GLY A 97 14.85 -5.87 -6.18
C GLY A 97 14.24 -4.47 -6.30
N ARG A 98 13.87 -4.04 -7.51
CA ARG A 98 13.29 -2.71 -7.73
C ARG A 98 11.81 -2.61 -7.40
N LYS A 99 11.12 -3.75 -7.34
CA LYS A 99 9.74 -3.84 -6.87
C LYS A 99 9.57 -5.06 -5.99
N SER A 100 8.58 -5.03 -5.12
CA SER A 100 8.07 -6.23 -4.46
C SER A 100 6.65 -6.53 -4.95
N PHE A 101 6.32 -7.81 -5.02
CA PHE A 101 5.02 -8.34 -5.40
C PHE A 101 4.45 -9.18 -4.25
N SER A 102 3.17 -9.00 -3.94
CA SER A 102 2.44 -9.86 -3.02
C SER A 102 0.98 -9.96 -3.45
N LEU A 103 0.20 -10.82 -2.80
CA LEU A 103 -1.24 -10.92 -2.99
C LEU A 103 -1.96 -10.35 -1.79
N ASP A 104 -3.01 -9.58 -2.04
CA ASP A 104 -3.99 -9.27 -1.01
C ASP A 104 -4.67 -10.57 -0.55
N LYS A 105 -4.62 -10.83 0.75
CA LYS A 105 -5.04 -12.09 1.36
C LYS A 105 -6.53 -12.39 1.20
N TRP A 106 -7.35 -11.36 1.07
CA TRP A 106 -8.81 -11.50 1.06
C TRP A 106 -9.35 -11.60 -0.36
N SER A 107 -8.78 -10.83 -1.29
CA SER A 107 -9.25 -10.75 -2.68
C SER A 107 -8.40 -11.54 -3.68
N GLY A 108 -7.16 -11.90 -3.35
CA GLY A 108 -6.20 -12.47 -4.30
C GLY A 108 -5.72 -11.49 -5.37
N LYS A 109 -6.06 -10.20 -5.24
CA LYS A 109 -5.63 -9.15 -6.17
C LYS A 109 -4.17 -8.80 -5.91
N LYS A 110 -3.47 -8.37 -6.95
CA LYS A 110 -2.03 -8.09 -6.92
C LYS A 110 -1.75 -6.84 -6.08
N CYS A 111 -0.73 -6.92 -5.24
CA CYS A 111 -0.13 -5.80 -4.52
C CYS A 111 1.30 -5.59 -5.01
N TYR A 112 1.72 -4.33 -5.16
CA TYR A 112 3.09 -3.99 -5.50
C TYR A 112 3.64 -2.93 -4.56
N MET A 113 4.96 -2.94 -4.37
CA MET A 113 5.66 -1.76 -3.89
C MET A 113 6.82 -1.42 -4.82
N ILE A 114 6.93 -0.14 -5.18
CA ILE A 114 8.07 0.41 -5.91
C ILE A 114 9.14 0.80 -4.88
N ALA A 115 10.35 0.27 -5.02
CA ALA A 115 11.47 0.60 -4.12
C ALA A 115 11.85 2.08 -4.23
N ALA A 116 12.35 2.68 -3.16
CA ALA A 116 12.83 4.06 -3.15
C ALA A 116 13.86 4.35 -4.27
N ARG A 117 14.74 3.38 -4.57
CA ARG A 117 15.70 3.43 -5.68
C ARG A 117 15.08 3.53 -7.07
N SER A 118 13.80 3.17 -7.21
CA SER A 118 13.04 3.25 -8.46
C SER A 118 12.05 4.42 -8.48
N LEU A 119 12.06 5.27 -7.45
CA LEU A 119 11.28 6.50 -7.41
C LEU A 119 12.10 7.65 -8.02
N THR A 120 11.40 8.60 -8.62
CA THR A 120 11.98 9.90 -8.97
C THR A 120 11.96 10.78 -7.73
N ILE A 121 13.13 10.92 -7.10
CA ILE A 121 13.32 11.78 -5.92
C ILE A 121 14.14 13.00 -6.34
N ILE A 122 13.59 14.20 -6.18
CA ILE A 122 14.33 15.42 -6.51
C ILE A 122 15.56 15.53 -5.60
N TRP A 123 16.72 15.62 -6.26
CA TRP A 123 18.06 15.62 -5.65
C TRP A 123 18.44 14.31 -4.95
N GLY A 124 17.74 13.20 -5.25
CA GLY A 124 17.99 11.88 -4.64
C GLY A 124 19.41 11.34 -4.83
N ASP A 125 20.08 11.76 -5.91
CA ASP A 125 21.47 11.40 -6.19
C ASP A 125 22.49 12.41 -5.65
N THR A 126 22.04 13.44 -4.92
CA THR A 126 22.89 14.46 -4.30
C THR A 126 23.15 14.11 -2.84
N PRO A 127 24.36 13.66 -2.45
CA PRO A 127 24.63 13.12 -1.12
C PRO A 127 24.45 14.12 0.03
N ASP A 128 24.52 15.42 -0.24
CA ASP A 128 24.28 16.46 0.78
C ASP A 128 22.81 16.48 1.24
N TYR A 129 21.90 16.02 0.36
CA TYR A 129 20.46 16.11 0.57
C TYR A 129 19.82 14.76 0.87
N TRP A 130 20.34 13.69 0.28
CA TRP A 130 19.84 12.33 0.46
C TRP A 130 20.98 11.35 0.75
N GLY A 131 20.73 10.43 1.67
CA GLY A 131 21.55 9.25 1.90
C GLY A 131 20.84 8.00 1.43
N TRP A 132 21.58 7.03 0.93
CA TRP A 132 21.06 5.69 0.65
C TRP A 132 21.62 4.75 1.72
N ILE A 133 20.72 4.13 2.48
CA ILE A 133 21.07 3.34 3.66
C ILE A 133 20.38 1.99 3.61
N SER A 134 20.95 0.99 4.26
CA SER A 134 20.31 -0.32 4.47
C SER A 134 19.72 -0.40 5.87
N LEU A 135 18.50 -0.93 5.97
CA LEU A 135 17.82 -1.18 7.24
C LEU A 135 17.39 -2.66 7.32
N PRO A 136 17.68 -3.39 8.41
CA PRO A 136 17.30 -4.80 8.55
C PRO A 136 15.79 -5.06 8.41
N GLU A 137 14.96 -4.12 8.83
CA GLU A 137 13.50 -4.17 8.72
C GLU A 137 12.94 -3.75 7.35
N SER A 138 13.82 -3.41 6.40
CA SER A 138 13.40 -2.98 5.07
C SER A 138 13.11 -4.16 4.16
N ARG A 139 12.08 -4.03 3.32
CA ARG A 139 11.81 -4.96 2.21
C ARG A 139 12.89 -4.90 1.12
N PHE A 140 13.54 -3.75 0.96
CA PHE A 140 14.55 -3.50 -0.07
C PHE A 140 15.93 -3.29 0.57
N GLU A 141 16.98 -3.63 -0.19
CA GLU A 141 18.38 -3.49 0.22
C GLU A 141 18.74 -2.05 0.63
N GLU A 142 18.23 -1.07 -0.11
CA GLU A 142 18.45 0.35 0.16
C GLU A 142 17.13 1.12 0.28
N VAL A 143 17.11 2.07 1.22
CA VAL A 143 16.05 3.06 1.43
C VAL A 143 16.65 4.47 1.37
N ALA A 144 15.82 5.46 1.05
CA ALA A 144 16.27 6.86 0.92
C ALA A 144 16.10 7.61 2.25
N GLU A 145 17.20 8.03 2.88
CA GLU A 145 17.22 8.91 4.05
C GLU A 145 17.34 10.37 3.62
N LEU A 146 16.30 11.16 3.87
CA LEU A 146 16.33 12.60 3.66
C LEU A 146 17.21 13.26 4.72
N ARG A 147 18.32 13.87 4.31
CA ARG A 147 19.23 14.60 5.21
C ARG A 147 18.72 15.99 5.49
N ALA A 148 18.56 16.80 4.43
CA ALA A 148 18.09 18.17 4.54
C ALA A 148 17.64 18.70 3.16
N VAL A 149 16.38 19.10 2.98
CA VAL A 149 15.93 19.83 1.77
C VAL A 149 14.92 20.91 2.11
N CYS A 150 14.87 21.98 1.31
CA CYS A 150 13.74 22.91 1.31
C CYS A 150 12.67 22.53 0.27
N TRP A 151 13.06 21.83 -0.81
CA TRP A 151 12.17 21.32 -1.85
C TRP A 151 12.07 19.80 -1.74
N LEU A 152 10.92 19.28 -1.32
CA LEU A 152 10.68 17.84 -1.22
C LEU A 152 9.70 17.40 -2.30
N GLU A 153 10.14 16.52 -3.19
CA GLU A 153 9.28 15.95 -4.22
C GLU A 153 9.70 14.52 -4.54
N ILE A 154 8.73 13.62 -4.44
CA ILE A 154 8.88 12.19 -4.66
C ILE A 154 7.78 11.77 -5.63
N ARG A 155 8.14 11.03 -6.68
CA ARG A 155 7.19 10.47 -7.64
C ARG A 155 7.48 9.00 -7.89
N GLY A 156 6.43 8.21 -8.03
CA GLY A 156 6.49 6.83 -8.47
C GLY A 156 5.62 6.62 -9.70
N LYS A 157 6.01 5.65 -10.53
CA LYS A 157 5.28 5.28 -11.73
C LYS A 157 5.12 3.77 -11.81
N ILE A 158 3.94 3.32 -12.21
CA ILE A 158 3.66 1.91 -12.46
C ILE A 158 2.77 1.75 -13.68
N ASN A 159 3.01 0.72 -14.49
CA ASN A 159 2.14 0.38 -15.60
C ASN A 159 0.87 -0.29 -15.06
N THR A 160 -0.31 0.18 -15.50
CA THR A 160 -1.60 -0.30 -15.00
C THR A 160 -1.88 -1.76 -15.36
N GLY A 161 -1.30 -2.29 -16.45
CA GLY A 161 -1.36 -3.70 -16.81
C GLY A 161 -0.70 -4.64 -15.80
N MET A 162 0.14 -4.11 -14.90
CA MET A 162 0.65 -4.88 -13.77
C MET A 162 -0.42 -5.11 -12.70
N LEU A 163 -1.43 -4.23 -12.60
CA LEU A 163 -2.47 -4.27 -11.58
C LEU A 163 -3.59 -5.23 -11.97
N SER A 164 -4.39 -5.65 -10.98
CA SER A 164 -5.57 -6.47 -11.23
C SER A 164 -6.73 -5.60 -11.75
N PRO A 165 -7.44 -5.99 -12.81
CA PRO A 165 -8.59 -5.25 -13.32
C PRO A 165 -9.75 -5.26 -12.32
N GLU A 166 -10.69 -4.33 -12.55
CA GLU A 166 -11.90 -4.13 -11.75
C GLU A 166 -11.59 -3.96 -10.26
N THR A 167 -10.54 -3.18 -9.97
CA THR A 167 -10.02 -3.04 -8.60
C THR A 167 -9.74 -1.58 -8.30
N THR A 168 -10.23 -1.11 -7.16
CA THR A 168 -9.82 0.17 -6.58
C THR A 168 -8.54 -0.03 -5.81
N TYR A 169 -7.50 0.71 -6.18
CA TYR A 169 -6.19 0.70 -5.54
C TYR A 169 -6.01 1.96 -4.70
N GLY A 170 -5.42 1.79 -3.52
CA GLY A 170 -4.81 2.88 -2.77
C GLY A 170 -3.31 2.90 -3.00
N ALA A 171 -2.73 4.09 -3.15
CA ALA A 171 -1.29 4.31 -3.19
C ALA A 171 -0.80 4.92 -1.88
N TYR A 172 0.29 4.40 -1.33
CA TYR A 172 0.79 4.76 -0.01
C TYR A 172 2.30 4.94 -0.03
N LEU A 173 2.79 6.13 0.35
CA LEU A 173 4.22 6.31 0.61
C LEU A 173 4.54 5.66 1.96
N VAL A 174 5.45 4.68 1.96
CA VAL A 174 5.87 3.96 3.18
C VAL A 174 7.20 4.53 3.65
N CYS A 175 7.21 5.02 4.90
CA CYS A 175 8.31 5.79 5.43
C CYS A 175 8.52 5.61 6.96
N LYS A 176 9.66 6.07 7.46
CA LYS A 176 10.02 6.16 8.87
C LYS A 176 10.54 7.56 9.19
N TYR A 177 10.63 7.87 10.47
CA TYR A 177 11.15 9.14 10.97
C TYR A 177 12.34 8.88 11.89
N LYS A 178 13.47 9.51 11.58
CA LYS A 178 14.71 9.43 12.36
C LYS A 178 15.25 10.83 12.57
N SER A 179 15.20 11.30 13.82
CA SER A 179 15.63 12.67 14.17
C SER A 179 14.97 13.74 13.29
N ALA A 180 13.71 13.52 12.92
CA ALA A 180 13.02 14.34 11.93
C ALA A 180 12.77 15.76 12.43
N TYR A 181 12.88 16.73 11.51
CA TYR A 181 12.64 18.15 11.78
C TYR A 181 12.04 18.84 10.55
N GLY A 182 11.30 19.93 10.77
CA GLY A 182 10.73 20.73 9.69
C GLY A 182 9.56 20.08 8.94
N LEU A 183 9.07 18.93 9.41
CA LEU A 183 7.88 18.24 8.88
C LEU A 183 6.59 18.63 9.61
N ASP A 184 6.72 19.17 10.81
CA ASP A 184 5.63 19.52 11.74
C ASP A 184 4.84 20.77 11.33
N TYR A 185 5.41 21.60 10.46
CA TYR A 185 4.79 22.83 9.97
C TYR A 185 4.28 22.73 8.53
N CYS A 186 4.50 21.60 7.87
CA CYS A 186 4.33 21.47 6.43
C CYS A 186 3.28 20.41 6.10
N THR A 187 2.31 20.80 5.29
CA THR A 187 1.46 19.87 4.57
C THR A 187 2.02 19.62 3.18
N ALA A 188 1.95 18.39 2.71
CA ALA A 188 2.34 18.04 1.34
C ALA A 188 1.11 17.87 0.46
N ASP A 189 1.23 18.30 -0.79
CA ASP A 189 0.30 17.93 -1.84
C ASP A 189 0.61 16.50 -2.29
N VAL A 190 -0.41 15.67 -2.38
CA VAL A 190 -0.33 14.31 -2.90
C VAL A 190 -1.31 14.12 -4.04
N SER A 191 -0.95 13.26 -4.98
CA SER A 191 -1.83 12.93 -6.11
C SER A 191 -1.58 11.54 -6.64
N VAL A 192 -2.61 10.99 -7.28
CA VAL A 192 -2.58 9.76 -8.07
C VAL A 192 -3.36 10.01 -9.35
N GLY A 193 -2.81 9.63 -10.49
CA GLY A 193 -3.51 9.76 -11.78
C GLY A 193 -2.71 9.22 -12.96
N ILE A 194 -3.40 9.02 -14.08
CA ILE A 194 -2.75 8.62 -15.33
C ILE A 194 -1.86 9.75 -15.84
N LEU A 195 -0.65 9.40 -16.26
CA LEU A 195 0.30 10.38 -16.79
C LEU A 195 -0.30 11.12 -17.98
N GLY A 196 -0.29 12.45 -17.92
CA GLY A 196 -0.83 13.31 -18.99
C GLY A 196 -2.32 13.65 -18.81
N CYS A 197 -3.00 13.06 -17.82
CA CYS A 197 -4.37 13.42 -17.44
C CYS A 197 -4.38 14.36 -16.21
N GLU A 198 -5.51 15.04 -16.00
CA GLU A 198 -5.72 15.77 -14.75
C GLU A 198 -5.82 14.79 -13.58
N SER A 199 -4.99 15.02 -12.55
CA SER A 199 -5.02 14.25 -11.30
C SER A 199 -5.63 15.09 -10.18
N PHE A 200 -6.39 14.44 -9.31
CA PHE A 200 -6.89 15.08 -8.11
C PHE A 200 -5.74 15.25 -7.11
N VAL A 201 -5.58 16.47 -6.60
CA VAL A 201 -4.57 16.81 -5.61
C VAL A 201 -5.24 16.95 -4.25
N GLN A 202 -4.75 16.18 -3.26
CA GLN A 202 -5.15 16.30 -1.86
C GLN A 202 -3.97 16.80 -1.03
N THR A 203 -4.24 17.43 0.11
CA THR A 203 -3.21 17.87 1.05
C THR A 203 -3.19 17.00 2.31
N VAL A 204 -2.02 16.53 2.71
CA VAL A 204 -1.79 15.62 3.85
C VAL A 204 -0.70 16.17 4.78
N TYR A 205 -0.68 15.70 6.03
CA TYR A 205 0.41 16.04 6.95
C TYR A 205 1.57 15.06 6.80
N LEU A 206 2.80 15.54 7.06
CA LEU A 206 4.01 14.74 7.01
C LEU A 206 4.49 14.28 8.38
N ASP A 207 4.13 14.96 9.47
CA ASP A 207 4.51 14.58 10.84
C ASP A 207 3.36 13.81 11.52
N PRO A 208 3.57 12.56 11.98
CA PRO A 208 2.56 11.81 12.74
C PRO A 208 2.18 12.50 14.06
N ALA A 209 3.06 13.32 14.64
CA ALA A 209 2.82 14.03 15.91
C ALA A 209 2.17 15.41 15.73
N ALA A 210 1.79 15.80 14.50
CA ALA A 210 1.22 17.12 14.23
C ALA A 210 -0.07 17.36 15.04
N GLY A 211 -0.89 16.33 15.26
CA GLY A 211 -2.15 16.42 16.02
C GLY A 211 -2.02 16.41 17.54
N GLU A 212 -0.88 15.97 18.10
CA GLU A 212 -0.73 15.75 19.56
C GLU A 212 -0.04 16.91 20.28
N ARG A 213 0.59 17.83 19.55
CA ARG A 213 1.33 18.94 20.15
C ARG A 213 0.38 20.06 20.59
N GLN A 214 -0.07 20.02 21.84
CA GLN A 214 -0.58 21.22 22.51
C GLN A 214 0.52 22.31 22.51
N PRO A 215 0.17 23.59 22.28
CA PRO A 215 1.16 24.66 22.23
C PRO A 215 1.83 24.80 23.59
N LYS A 216 3.09 24.34 23.70
CA LYS A 216 3.94 24.73 24.83
C LYS A 216 4.12 26.24 24.74
N LYS A 217 3.40 26.99 25.59
CA LYS A 217 3.72 28.39 25.91
C LYS A 217 5.14 28.40 26.49
N GLN A 218 6.16 28.56 25.65
CA GLN A 218 7.52 28.74 26.11
C GLN A 218 7.59 30.04 26.90
N ARG A 219 7.72 29.92 28.23
CA ARG A 219 7.95 31.05 29.14
C ARG A 219 9.28 31.69 28.75
N HIS A 220 9.24 32.98 28.47
CA HIS A 220 10.40 33.81 28.22
C HIS A 220 11.39 33.74 29.38
N VAL A 221 12.63 33.33 29.09
CA VAL A 221 13.80 33.75 29.85
C VAL A 221 14.96 33.96 28.87
N GLY A 222 15.53 35.17 28.88
CA GLY A 222 16.87 35.43 28.33
C GLY A 222 16.93 36.19 27.01
N VAL A 223 17.28 37.47 27.09
CA VAL A 223 17.52 38.41 25.99
C VAL A 223 18.88 38.12 25.34
N VAL A 224 18.93 37.71 24.06
CA VAL A 224 20.10 37.98 23.19
C VAL A 224 19.69 38.22 21.72
N SER A 225 20.11 39.39 21.24
CA SER A 225 20.29 39.93 19.88
C SER A 225 19.21 39.74 18.80
N ARG A 226 18.64 40.89 18.42
CA ARG A 226 17.58 41.13 17.45
C ARG A 226 18.19 41.54 16.11
N ARG A 227 17.79 40.89 15.00
CA ARG A 227 17.21 41.57 13.81
C ARG A 227 16.86 40.67 12.62
N HIS A 228 17.38 39.46 12.48
CA HIS A 228 17.04 38.60 11.33
C HIS A 228 16.09 37.42 11.62
N ARG A 229 15.87 37.04 12.89
CA ARG A 229 14.94 35.93 13.24
C ARG A 229 13.46 36.30 13.36
N ARG A 230 13.11 37.59 13.41
CA ARG A 230 11.72 38.01 13.71
C ARG A 230 10.74 37.89 12.54
N ARG A 231 11.20 37.88 11.28
CA ARG A 231 10.30 37.71 10.13
C ARG A 231 9.87 36.25 9.92
N ALA A 232 10.79 35.29 10.06
CA ALA A 232 10.47 33.87 9.95
C ALA A 232 9.51 33.42 11.08
N PHE A 233 9.70 33.93 12.30
CA PHE A 233 8.86 33.56 13.44
C PHE A 233 7.43 34.13 13.37
N MET A 234 7.22 35.29 12.75
CA MET A 234 5.87 35.88 12.61
C MET A 234 5.06 35.32 11.43
N LEU A 235 5.71 34.74 10.41
CA LEU A 235 5.01 33.99 9.36
C LEU A 235 4.72 32.55 9.78
N ALA A 236 5.61 31.93 10.59
CA ALA A 236 5.39 30.62 11.18
C ALA A 236 4.22 30.58 12.20
N SER A 237 3.85 31.73 12.79
CA SER A 237 2.71 31.80 13.71
C SER A 237 1.34 31.74 13.01
N GLN A 238 1.28 31.65 11.68
CA GLN A 238 0.04 31.45 10.92
C GLN A 238 -0.14 30.02 10.40
N ALA A 239 0.81 29.11 10.63
CA ALA A 239 0.57 27.69 10.39
C ALA A 239 -0.40 27.18 11.48
N ALA A 240 -1.66 27.01 11.08
CA ALA A 240 -2.72 26.54 11.96
C ALA A 240 -2.33 25.18 12.55
N VAL A 241 -2.42 25.07 13.88
CA VAL A 241 -2.49 23.79 14.59
C VAL A 241 -3.54 22.92 13.88
N PRO A 242 -3.30 21.61 13.67
CA PRO A 242 -4.32 20.72 13.14
C PRO A 242 -5.55 20.85 14.03
N ARG A 243 -6.62 21.44 13.49
CA ARG A 243 -7.91 21.43 14.18
C ARG A 243 -8.43 20.00 14.05
N GLU A 244 -8.80 19.42 15.18
CA GLU A 244 -9.61 18.20 15.20
C GLU A 244 -10.78 18.41 14.23
N GLY A 245 -10.82 17.65 13.13
CA GLY A 245 -11.86 17.79 12.08
C GLY A 245 -11.48 18.52 10.78
N ASP A 246 -10.22 18.87 10.50
CA ASP A 246 -9.81 19.48 9.20
C ASP A 246 -9.82 18.49 8.00
N GLY A 247 -10.21 17.23 8.20
CA GLY A 247 -10.37 16.22 7.13
C GLY A 247 -9.07 15.76 6.43
N ARG A 248 -7.94 16.42 6.70
CA ARG A 248 -6.62 16.04 6.17
C ARG A 248 -6.14 14.74 6.79
N LYS A 249 -5.51 13.90 5.97
CA LYS A 249 -5.00 12.59 6.39
C LYS A 249 -3.64 12.75 7.11
N MET A 250 -3.48 12.02 8.21
CA MET A 250 -2.20 11.88 8.92
C MET A 250 -1.45 10.65 8.42
N PRO A 251 -0.12 10.62 8.56
CA PRO A 251 0.64 9.38 8.50
C PRO A 251 0.09 8.39 9.54
N LYS A 252 -0.05 7.11 9.16
CA LYS A 252 -0.53 6.04 10.04
C LYS A 252 0.58 5.04 10.30
N GLU A 253 0.77 4.64 11.54
CA GLU A 253 1.71 3.58 11.90
C GLU A 253 1.14 2.22 11.47
N ARG A 254 2.01 1.37 10.92
CA ARG A 254 1.75 0.00 10.49
C ARG A 254 2.25 -0.99 11.55
N GLY A 255 1.76 -2.22 11.50
CA GLY A 255 2.21 -3.28 12.42
C GLY A 255 3.68 -3.70 12.25
N ASP A 256 4.34 -3.29 11.16
CA ASP A 256 5.76 -3.53 10.87
C ASP A 256 6.68 -2.40 11.36
N GLY A 257 6.13 -1.40 12.06
CA GLY A 257 6.86 -0.23 12.57
C GLY A 257 7.20 0.82 11.52
N TRP A 258 6.73 0.67 10.28
CA TRP A 258 6.75 1.73 9.27
C TRP A 258 5.49 2.60 9.39
N PHE A 259 5.56 3.82 8.86
CA PHE A 259 4.40 4.68 8.65
C PHE A 259 3.97 4.64 7.18
N GLU A 260 2.69 4.89 6.93
CA GLU A 260 2.15 5.10 5.59
C GLU A 260 1.40 6.41 5.46
N ILE A 261 1.62 7.08 4.34
CA ILE A 261 0.93 8.30 3.92
C ILE A 261 0.14 7.97 2.65
N GLU A 262 -1.18 8.08 2.71
CA GLU A 262 -2.04 7.82 1.56
C GLU A 262 -1.88 8.94 0.52
N LEU A 263 -1.45 8.57 -0.68
CA LEU A 263 -1.22 9.48 -1.80
C LEU A 263 -2.50 9.72 -2.61
N GLY A 264 -3.42 8.76 -2.60
CA GLY A 264 -4.68 8.80 -3.31
C GLY A 264 -5.17 7.42 -3.71
N GLU A 265 -6.25 7.42 -4.50
CA GLU A 265 -6.90 6.21 -5.00
C GLU A 265 -6.93 6.21 -6.53
N TYR A 266 -6.91 5.02 -7.12
CA TYR A 266 -7.05 4.81 -8.55
C TYR A 266 -7.95 3.60 -8.81
N VAL A 267 -8.92 3.75 -9.71
CA VAL A 267 -9.80 2.64 -10.12
C VAL A 267 -9.30 2.08 -11.44
N HIS A 268 -8.74 0.87 -11.40
CA HIS A 268 -8.37 0.17 -12.62
C HIS A 268 -9.57 -0.61 -13.17
N LYS A 269 -10.15 -0.14 -14.28
CA LYS A 269 -11.32 -0.77 -14.91
C LYS A 269 -10.94 -1.90 -15.89
N GLY A 270 -9.65 -2.19 -16.06
CA GLY A 270 -9.14 -2.97 -17.20
C GLY A 270 -9.09 -2.13 -18.49
N GLY A 271 -8.40 -2.63 -19.50
CA GLY A 271 -8.25 -1.95 -20.80
C GLY A 271 -6.80 -1.86 -21.25
N GLU A 272 -6.47 -0.75 -21.91
CA GLU A 272 -5.11 -0.47 -22.36
C GLU A 272 -4.15 -0.22 -21.19
N ASP A 273 -2.90 -0.60 -21.39
CA ASP A 273 -1.83 -0.38 -20.43
C ASP A 273 -1.44 1.11 -20.44
N GLU A 274 -1.70 1.77 -19.32
CA GLU A 274 -1.39 3.18 -19.09
C GLU A 274 -0.30 3.32 -18.02
N GLU A 275 0.35 4.48 -17.95
CA GLU A 275 1.29 4.78 -16.87
C GLU A 275 0.59 5.56 -15.75
N LEU A 276 0.45 4.93 -14.58
CA LEU A 276 -0.07 5.55 -13.37
C LEU A 276 1.07 6.27 -12.63
N GLU A 277 0.93 7.57 -12.41
CA GLU A 277 1.85 8.39 -11.61
C GLU A 277 1.25 8.64 -10.21
N MET A 278 2.08 8.50 -9.19
CA MET A 278 1.78 8.84 -7.80
C MET A 278 2.81 9.84 -7.31
N SER A 279 2.41 10.89 -6.59
CA SER A 279 3.35 11.92 -6.14
C SER A 279 3.07 12.45 -4.75
N LEU A 280 4.16 12.89 -4.09
CA LEU A 280 4.14 13.69 -2.87
C LEU A 280 5.04 14.91 -3.09
N LYS A 281 4.51 16.11 -2.84
CA LYS A 281 5.16 17.40 -3.09
C LYS A 281 4.99 18.33 -1.90
N GLU A 282 6.10 18.70 -1.27
CA GLU A 282 6.19 19.83 -0.35
C GLU A 282 7.24 20.80 -0.92
N VAL A 283 6.76 21.72 -1.74
CA VAL A 283 7.59 22.68 -2.50
C VAL A 283 7.14 24.12 -2.29
N LYS A 284 6.05 24.32 -1.54
CA LYS A 284 5.39 25.63 -1.38
C LYS A 284 5.98 26.40 -0.22
N THR A 285 6.26 25.74 0.91
CA THR A 285 6.73 26.43 2.12
C THR A 285 8.23 26.69 2.10
N LEU A 286 8.99 25.87 1.35
CA LEU A 286 10.44 25.94 1.21
C LEU A 286 11.18 25.93 2.57
N HIS A 287 10.57 25.34 3.59
CA HIS A 287 11.21 25.14 4.88
C HIS A 287 12.16 23.93 4.82
N TRP A 288 13.36 24.12 5.37
CA TRP A 288 14.33 23.05 5.52
C TRP A 288 13.78 21.96 6.42
N LYS A 289 13.81 20.72 5.92
CA LYS A 289 13.32 19.53 6.60
C LYS A 289 14.24 18.34 6.35
N GLY A 290 14.24 17.40 7.28
CA GLY A 290 15.12 16.24 7.27
C GLY A 290 14.61 15.11 8.16
N GLY A 291 15.27 13.96 8.08
CA GLY A 291 15.01 12.78 8.91
C GLY A 291 13.85 11.89 8.45
N LEU A 292 13.31 12.10 7.24
CA LEU A 292 12.36 11.17 6.60
C LEU A 292 13.13 10.02 5.94
N ILE A 293 12.77 8.78 6.23
CA ILE A 293 13.33 7.59 5.57
C ILE A 293 12.25 6.98 4.70
N VAL A 294 12.47 6.85 3.40
CA VAL A 294 11.50 6.35 2.43
C VAL A 294 11.87 4.94 1.99
N GLN A 295 10.98 3.98 2.24
CA GLN A 295 11.13 2.61 1.73
C GLN A 295 10.65 2.50 0.27
N GLY A 296 9.54 3.14 -0.05
CA GLY A 296 8.91 3.01 -1.36
C GLY A 296 7.47 3.51 -1.40
N ILE A 297 6.81 3.29 -2.53
CA ILE A 297 5.36 3.52 -2.69
C ILE A 297 4.68 2.18 -2.86
N GLU A 298 3.77 1.85 -1.95
CA GLU A 298 2.91 0.66 -1.99
C GLU A 298 1.62 0.96 -2.75
N ILE A 299 1.24 0.06 -3.65
CA ILE A 299 -0.02 0.08 -4.40
C ILE A 299 -0.73 -1.22 -4.06
N ARG A 300 -1.85 -1.12 -3.34
CA ARG A 300 -2.62 -2.29 -2.91
C ARG A 300 -4.12 -2.08 -3.08
N PRO A 301 -4.90 -3.16 -3.27
CA PRO A 301 -6.35 -3.09 -3.31
C PRO A 301 -6.86 -2.39 -2.05
N LYS A 302 -7.81 -1.49 -2.24
CA LYS A 302 -8.61 -0.92 -1.15
C LYS A 302 -9.87 -1.78 -1.06
N GLU A 303 -10.32 -2.06 0.16
CA GLU A 303 -11.61 -2.71 0.34
C GLU A 303 -12.67 -1.88 -0.39
N GLY A 304 -13.32 -2.49 -1.38
CA GLY A 304 -14.53 -1.92 -1.95
C GLY A 304 -15.56 -1.91 -0.85
N ASN A 305 -16.16 -0.76 -0.57
CA ASN A 305 -17.48 -0.81 0.06
C ASN A 305 -18.38 -1.48 -1.00
N PRO A 306 -18.99 -2.64 -0.69
CA PRO A 306 -19.85 -3.35 -1.63
C PRO A 306 -21.02 -2.50 -2.11
#